data_AF-I3ZT53-F1
#
_entry.id   AF-I3ZT53-F1
#
_cell.length_a   1.000
_cell.length_b   1.000
_cell.length_c   1.000
_cell.angle_alpha   90.00
_cell.angle_beta   90.00
_cell.angle_gamma   90.00
#
_symmetry.space_group_name_H-M   'P 1'
#
loop_
_entity.id
_entity.type
_entity.pdbx_description
1 polymer ?
#
loop_
_entity_poly.entity_id
_entity_poly.type
_entity_poly.pdbx_seq_one_letter_code
_entity_poly.pdbx_strand_id
1 'polypeptide(L)'
;MERELLDKVWAYLERGNYYLSEGRFEMAHMALMDALYTLGAYLVYRDTGMLLPAGGLEGMLGSRYPEVYEVIRRYGGITDPDEETVTALREELKTLLGMMTLPSPEL
;
A
#
# COMPACT_ATOMS: atom_id res chain seq x y z
N MET A 1 12.63 0.71 12.46
CA MET A 1 11.44 -0.04 12.04
C MET A 1 10.40 0.88 11.42
N GLU A 2 9.85 1.85 12.15
CA GLU A 2 8.86 2.79 11.59
C GLU A 2 9.35 3.50 10.32
N ARG A 3 10.53 4.14 10.37
CA ARG A 3 11.16 4.76 9.19
C ARG A 3 11.40 3.76 8.05
N GLU A 4 11.85 2.55 8.38
CA GLU A 4 12.14 1.51 7.39
C GLU A 4 10.87 1.05 6.65
N LEU A 5 9.74 0.91 7.36
CA LEU A 5 8.46 0.59 6.74
C LEU A 5 8.01 1.71 5.83
N LEU A 6 8.16 2.97 6.26
CA LEU A 6 7.81 4.12 5.45
C LEU A 6 8.67 4.21 4.19
N ASP A 7 9.99 4.02 4.30
CA ASP A 7 10.89 3.98 3.14
C ASP A 7 10.49 2.86 2.16
N LYS A 8 10.07 1.70 2.68
CA LYS A 8 9.57 0.59 1.85
C LYS A 8 8.26 0.92 1.14
N VAL A 9 7.33 1.62 1.79
CA VAL A 9 6.08 2.10 1.15
C VAL A 9 6.42 2.94 -0.08
N TRP A 10 7.33 3.90 0.06
CA TRP A 10 7.73 4.78 -1.03
C TRP A 10 8.47 4.01 -2.14
N ALA A 11 9.39 3.12 -1.78
CA ALA A 11 10.11 2.29 -2.76
C ALA A 11 9.17 1.40 -3.58
N TYR A 12 8.15 0.81 -2.95
CA TYR A 12 7.14 0.02 -3.66
C TYR A 12 6.24 0.88 -4.54
N LEU A 13 5.84 2.07 -4.09
CA LEU A 13 5.07 3.01 -4.90
C LEU A 13 5.86 3.44 -6.16
N GLU A 14 7.13 3.78 -6.01
CA GLU A 14 8.01 4.13 -7.14
C GLU A 14 8.15 2.97 -8.12
N ARG A 15 8.33 1.75 -7.60
CA ARG A 15 8.39 0.54 -8.43
C ARG A 15 7.08 0.28 -9.17
N GLY A 16 5.93 0.47 -8.51
CA GLY A 16 4.62 0.38 -9.12
C GLY A 16 4.42 1.39 -10.24
N ASN A 17 4.85 2.65 -10.03
CA ASN A 17 4.83 3.70 -11.05
C ASN A 17 5.72 3.36 -12.25
N TYR A 18 6.92 2.82 -11.99
CA TYR A 18 7.83 2.38 -13.04
C TYR A 18 7.18 1.29 -13.90
N TYR A 19 6.62 0.23 -13.29
CA TYR A 19 5.96 -0.83 -14.05
C TYR A 19 4.72 -0.36 -14.81
N LEU A 20 3.95 0.56 -14.22
CA LEU A 20 2.82 1.17 -14.93
C LEU A 20 3.30 1.92 -16.18
N SER A 21 4.39 2.68 -16.10
CA SER A 21 4.95 3.40 -17.25
C SER A 21 5.47 2.48 -18.36
N GLU A 22 5.83 1.24 -18.03
CA GLU A 22 6.28 0.21 -18.96
C GLU A 22 5.12 -0.66 -19.50
N GLY A 23 3.85 -0.37 -19.13
CA GLY A 23 2.69 -1.17 -19.51
C GLY A 23 2.63 -2.56 -18.85
N ARG A 24 3.40 -2.76 -17.77
CA ARG A 24 3.56 -4.03 -17.06
C ARG A 24 2.56 -4.13 -15.91
N PHE A 25 1.27 -4.20 -16.24
CA PHE A 25 0.17 -4.01 -15.28
C PHE A 25 0.14 -5.01 -14.12
N GLU A 26 0.36 -6.30 -14.38
CA GLU A 26 0.46 -7.31 -13.30
C GLU A 26 1.53 -6.95 -12.26
N MET A 27 2.70 -6.52 -12.72
CA MET A 27 3.81 -6.16 -11.84
C MET A 27 3.59 -4.82 -11.14
N ALA A 28 2.94 -3.87 -11.82
CA ALA A 28 2.54 -2.61 -11.23
C ALA A 28 1.51 -2.85 -10.10
N HIS A 29 0.50 -3.68 -10.34
CA HIS A 29 -0.49 -4.08 -9.34
C HIS A 29 0.18 -4.73 -8.13
N MET A 30 1.03 -5.74 -8.33
CA MET A 30 1.75 -6.40 -7.23
C MET A 30 2.56 -5.39 -6.40
N ALA A 31 3.33 -4.52 -7.04
CA ALA A 31 4.15 -3.52 -6.33
C ALA A 31 3.28 -2.50 -5.56
N LEU A 32 2.15 -2.07 -6.11
CA LEU A 32 1.24 -1.16 -5.41
C LEU A 32 0.50 -1.85 -4.25
N MET A 33 0.17 -3.14 -4.39
CA MET A 33 -0.36 -3.95 -3.29
C MET A 33 0.67 -4.12 -2.17
N ASP A 34 1.94 -4.38 -2.50
CA ASP A 34 3.03 -4.44 -1.52
C ASP A 34 3.18 -3.11 -0.77
N ALA A 35 3.05 -1.98 -1.46
CA ALA A 35 3.03 -0.66 -0.84
C ALA A 35 1.86 -0.50 0.14
N LEU A 36 0.64 -0.94 -0.23
CA LEU A 36 -0.55 -0.90 0.64
C LEU A 36 -0.40 -1.78 1.88
N TYR A 37 0.06 -3.03 1.73
CA TYR A 37 0.27 -3.91 2.89
C TYR A 37 1.37 -3.36 3.81
N THR A 38 2.44 -2.80 3.24
CA THR A 38 3.51 -2.16 4.01
C THR A 38 3.00 -0.91 4.74
N LEU A 39 2.13 -0.11 4.11
CA LEU A 39 1.46 1.02 4.73
C LEU A 39 0.60 0.56 5.92
N GLY A 40 -0.19 -0.49 5.74
CA GLY A 40 -0.96 -1.08 6.82
C GLY A 40 -0.08 -1.53 7.98
N ALA A 41 1.04 -2.22 7.68
CA ALA A 41 2.00 -2.65 8.70
C ALA A 41 2.64 -1.46 9.42
N TYR A 42 2.98 -0.38 8.72
CA TYR A 42 3.48 0.85 9.30
C TYR A 42 2.48 1.45 10.29
N LEU A 43 1.22 1.58 9.90
CA LEU A 43 0.16 2.17 10.75
C LEU A 43 -0.07 1.36 12.02
N VAL A 44 -0.20 0.03 11.87
CA VAL A 44 -0.37 -0.86 13.02
C VAL A 44 0.86 -0.84 13.92
N TYR A 45 2.06 -0.83 13.36
CA TYR A 45 3.29 -0.76 14.13
C TYR A 45 3.40 0.56 14.90
N ARG A 46 3.07 1.69 14.27
CA ARG A 46 3.09 3.01 14.91
C ARG A 46 2.12 3.07 16.11
N ASP A 47 0.95 2.46 15.99
CA ASP A 47 -0.05 2.47 17.07
C ASP A 47 0.25 1.49 18.21
N THR A 48 0.82 0.33 17.89
CA THR A 48 0.88 -0.81 18.81
C THR A 48 2.29 -1.21 19.22
N GLY A 49 3.30 -0.73 18.50
CA GLY A 49 4.70 -1.17 18.62
C GLY A 49 4.95 -2.59 18.10
N MET A 50 3.97 -3.24 17.46
CA MET A 50 4.03 -4.65 17.06
C MET A 50 3.88 -4.83 15.56
N LEU A 51 4.65 -5.77 15.00
CA LEU A 51 4.43 -6.30 13.66
C LEU A 51 3.55 -7.54 13.75
N LEU A 52 2.49 -7.56 12.96
CA LEU A 52 1.54 -8.67 12.94
C LEU A 52 1.78 -9.55 11.71
N PRO A 53 1.51 -10.87 11.81
CA PRO A 53 1.40 -11.71 10.62
C PRO A 53 0.21 -11.28 9.76
N ALA A 54 0.18 -11.67 8.49
CA ALA A 54 -0.81 -11.20 7.50
C ALA A 54 -2.27 -11.25 7.99
N GLY A 55 -2.74 -12.38 8.54
CA GLY A 55 -4.11 -12.49 9.05
C GLY A 55 -4.40 -11.59 10.26
N GLY A 56 -3.39 -11.35 11.12
CA GLY A 56 -3.51 -10.41 12.24
C GLY A 56 -3.50 -8.95 11.78
N LEU A 57 -2.71 -8.65 10.74
CA LEU A 57 -2.66 -7.34 10.11
C LEU A 57 -4.02 -6.97 9.51
N GLU A 58 -4.61 -7.83 8.67
CA GLU A 58 -5.91 -7.56 8.05
C GLU A 58 -7.02 -7.33 9.07
N GLY A 59 -7.10 -8.15 10.12
CA GLY A 59 -8.07 -7.96 11.20
C GLY A 59 -7.90 -6.63 11.93
N MET A 60 -6.66 -6.19 12.16
CA MET A 60 -6.37 -4.91 12.79
C MET A 60 -6.72 -3.74 11.86
N LEU A 61 -6.40 -3.84 10.58
CA LEU A 61 -6.75 -2.83 9.57
C LEU A 61 -8.27 -2.66 9.46
N GLY A 62 -9.02 -3.77 9.39
CA GLY A 62 -10.49 -3.70 9.35
C GLY A 62 -11.11 -2.99 10.56
N SER A 63 -10.45 -3.04 11.73
CA SER A 63 -10.94 -2.36 12.93
C SER A 63 -10.46 -0.93 13.11
N ARG A 64 -9.22 -0.61 12.71
CA ARG A 64 -8.55 0.67 13.05
C ARG A 64 -8.27 1.57 11.85
N TYR A 65 -8.15 0.98 10.66
CA TYR A 65 -7.80 1.66 9.41
C TYR A 65 -8.70 1.15 8.28
N PRO A 66 -10.04 1.30 8.41
CA PRO A 66 -11.00 0.73 7.47
C PRO A 66 -10.79 1.23 6.04
N GLU A 67 -10.31 2.47 5.86
CA GLU A 67 -9.98 3.02 4.56
C GLU A 67 -8.85 2.23 3.86
N VAL A 68 -7.82 1.80 4.58
CA VAL A 68 -6.73 0.97 4.02
C VAL A 68 -7.24 -0.44 3.73
N TYR A 69 -8.01 -0.99 4.67
CA TYR A 69 -8.59 -2.32 4.53
C TYR A 69 -9.49 -2.43 3.30
N GLU A 70 -10.34 -1.43 3.05
CA GLU A 70 -11.24 -1.43 1.89
C GLU A 70 -10.50 -1.39 0.55
N VAL A 71 -9.38 -0.66 0.46
CA VAL A 71 -8.55 -0.67 -0.76
C VAL A 71 -7.91 -2.04 -0.95
N ILE A 72 -7.31 -2.62 0.09
CA ILE A 72 -6.73 -3.97 0.03
C ILE A 72 -7.78 -5.00 -0.43
N ARG A 73 -8.97 -4.96 0.16
CA ARG A 73 -10.08 -5.87 -0.18
C ARG A 73 -10.55 -5.71 -1.63
N ARG A 74 -10.59 -4.47 -2.14
CA ARG A 74 -11.04 -4.17 -3.51
C ARG A 74 -10.07 -4.69 -4.57
N TYR A 75 -8.77 -4.51 -4.36
CA TYR A 75 -7.76 -4.81 -5.37
C TYR A 75 -7.06 -6.15 -5.17
N GLY A 76 -7.09 -6.73 -3.96
CA GLY A 76 -6.37 -7.97 -3.64
C GLY A 76 -6.86 -9.23 -4.33
N GLY A 77 -8.10 -9.23 -4.84
CA GLY A 77 -8.68 -10.36 -5.60
C GLY A 77 -8.45 -10.29 -7.11
N ILE A 78 -7.82 -9.23 -7.62
CA ILE A 78 -7.64 -9.02 -9.06
C ILE A 78 -6.40 -9.77 -9.53
N THR A 79 -6.60 -10.69 -10.49
CA THR A 79 -5.53 -11.54 -11.03
C THR A 79 -5.06 -11.12 -12.43
N ASP A 80 -5.84 -10.33 -13.14
CA ASP A 80 -5.53 -9.82 -14.48
C ASP A 80 -5.85 -8.31 -14.54
N PRO A 81 -5.00 -7.47 -13.93
CA PRO A 81 -5.26 -6.03 -13.82
C PRO A 81 -4.92 -5.32 -15.14
N ASP A 82 -5.80 -4.44 -15.57
CA ASP A 82 -5.59 -3.54 -16.70
C ASP A 82 -5.04 -2.17 -16.27
N GLU A 83 -4.76 -1.30 -17.24
CA GLU A 83 -4.23 0.05 -16.98
C GLU A 83 -5.16 0.88 -16.09
N GLU A 84 -6.48 0.79 -16.32
CA GLU A 84 -7.49 1.51 -15.54
C GLU A 84 -7.45 1.08 -14.08
N THR A 85 -7.44 -0.23 -13.84
CA THR A 85 -7.37 -0.83 -12.50
C THR A 85 -6.11 -0.40 -11.76
N VAL A 86 -4.95 -0.50 -12.40
CA VAL A 86 -3.66 -0.14 -11.79
C VAL A 86 -3.57 1.36 -11.52
N THR A 87 -4.10 2.18 -12.44
CA THR A 87 -4.12 3.64 -12.28
C THR A 87 -5.02 4.04 -11.11
N ALA A 88 -6.20 3.43 -10.99
CA ALA A 88 -7.11 3.66 -9.87
C ALA A 88 -6.48 3.26 -8.53
N LEU A 89 -5.87 2.07 -8.47
CA LEU A 89 -5.13 1.59 -7.30
C LEU A 89 -4.03 2.58 -6.86
N ARG A 90 -3.24 3.07 -7.81
CA ARG A 90 -2.19 4.05 -7.54
C ARG A 90 -2.73 5.34 -6.93
N GLU A 91 -3.81 5.88 -7.48
CA GLU A 91 -4.40 7.15 -6.99
C GLU A 91 -5.05 6.98 -5.61
N GLU A 92 -5.68 5.84 -5.35
CA GLU A 92 -6.20 5.53 -4.01
C GLU A 92 -5.07 5.41 -2.98
N LEU A 93 -3.98 4.72 -3.31
CA LEU A 93 -2.80 4.64 -2.44
C LEU A 93 -2.24 6.04 -2.15
N LYS A 94 -2.04 6.89 -3.18
CA LYS A 94 -1.57 8.27 -2.96
C LYS A 94 -2.52 9.08 -2.08
N THR A 95 -3.83 8.90 -2.25
CA THR A 95 -4.84 9.55 -1.42
C THR A 95 -4.68 9.15 0.05
N LEU A 96 -4.51 7.86 0.33
CA LEU A 96 -4.24 7.36 1.69
C LEU A 96 -2.96 7.97 2.28
N LEU A 97 -1.86 7.98 1.52
CA LEU A 97 -0.59 8.57 1.97
C LEU A 97 -0.73 10.06 2.31
N GLY A 98 -1.51 10.80 1.52
CA GLY A 98 -1.80 12.22 1.75
C GLY A 98 -2.68 12.46 2.97
N MET A 99 -3.74 11.66 3.16
CA MET A 99 -4.63 11.75 4.33
C MET A 99 -3.89 11.48 5.65
N MET A 100 -2.92 10.58 5.61
CA MET A 100 -2.14 10.18 6.79
C MET A 100 -0.98 11.13 7.12
N THR A 101 -0.82 12.21 6.34
CA THR A 101 0.23 13.23 6.52
C THR A 101 1.62 12.62 6.68
N LEU A 102 1.91 11.57 5.89
CA LEU A 102 3.15 10.84 6.02
C LEU A 102 4.33 11.69 5.55
N PRO A 103 5.47 11.68 6.28
CA PRO A 103 6.64 12.36 5.80
C PRO A 103 7.08 11.74 4.47
N SER A 104 7.23 12.59 3.46
CA SER A 104 7.86 12.20 2.20
C SER A 104 9.35 11.93 2.45
N PRO A 105 9.98 11.01 1.69
CA PRO A 105 11.41 10.81 1.80
C PRO A 105 12.10 12.13 1.46
N GLU A 106 13.03 12.56 2.32
CA GLU A 106 13.95 13.66 1.99
C GLU A 106 14.85 13.14 0.85
N LEU A 107 14.63 13.66 -0.36
CA LEU A 107 15.47 13.41 -1.53
C LEU A 107 16.83 14.10 -1.42
#